data_AF-A0A1I0PSF2-F1
#
_entry.id   AF-A0A1I0PSF2-F1
#
_cell.length_a   1.000
_cell.length_b   1.000
_cell.length_c   1.000
_cell.angle_alpha   90.00
_cell.angle_beta   90.00
_cell.angle_gamma   90.00
#
_symmetry.space_group_name_H-M   'P 1'
#
loop_
_entity.id
_entity.type
_entity.pdbx_description
1 polymer ?
#
loop_
_entity_poly.entity_id
_entity_poly.type
_entity_poly.pdbx_seq_one_letter_code
_entity_poly.pdbx_strand_id
1 'polypeptide(L)'
;MKLHRTLHHPDGGRSLAEYEIRDNNVFTTIHHNDGPAPLPWFEVRENKLYPTMHHPKGRSSFHWFEISGNSITPSIHHPNGRDSLAWYKIV
;
A
#
# COMPACT_ATOMS: atom_id res chain seq x y z
N MET A 1 8.51 1.64 8.90
CA MET A 1 8.27 0.22 8.52
C MET A 1 8.26 0.11 7.01
N LYS A 2 8.73 -0.99 6.41
CA LYS A 2 8.85 -1.13 4.95
C LYS A 2 7.85 -2.14 4.41
N LEU A 3 7.32 -1.89 3.22
CA LEU A 3 6.32 -2.74 2.56
C LEU A 3 6.94 -3.40 1.33
N HIS A 4 6.88 -4.72 1.31
CA HIS A 4 7.42 -5.55 0.23
C HIS A 4 6.29 -6.32 -0.44
N ARG A 5 6.30 -6.41 -1.78
CA ARG A 5 5.34 -7.24 -2.51
C ARG A 5 5.51 -8.70 -2.16
N THR A 6 4.40 -9.37 -1.88
CA THR A 6 4.38 -10.84 -1.78
C THR A 6 4.23 -11.46 -3.17
N LEU A 7 4.38 -12.79 -3.27
CA LEU A 7 4.08 -13.53 -4.51
C LEU A 7 2.63 -13.35 -5.01
N HIS A 8 1.70 -13.00 -4.12
CA HIS A 8 0.27 -12.86 -4.45
C HIS A 8 -0.09 -11.47 -4.97
N HIS A 9 0.86 -10.53 -5.01
CA HIS A 9 0.64 -9.25 -5.68
C HIS A 9 0.40 -9.49 -7.18
N PRO A 10 -0.55 -8.79 -7.84
CA PRO A 10 -0.86 -9.00 -9.27
C PRO A 10 0.35 -8.80 -10.20
N ASP A 11 1.27 -7.92 -9.80
CA ASP A 11 2.52 -7.65 -10.53
C ASP A 11 3.70 -8.57 -10.11
N GLY A 12 3.43 -9.60 -9.31
CA GLY A 12 4.43 -10.53 -8.77
C GLY A 12 5.17 -10.02 -7.53
N GLY A 13 5.90 -10.93 -6.87
CA GLY A 13 6.65 -10.66 -5.64
C GLY A 13 7.97 -9.93 -5.84
N ARG A 14 8.41 -9.18 -4.82
CA ARG A 14 9.66 -8.42 -4.87
C ARG A 14 10.34 -8.32 -3.51
N SER A 15 11.67 -8.45 -3.50
CA SER A 15 12.49 -8.36 -2.29
C SER A 15 12.77 -6.92 -1.83
N LEU A 16 12.76 -5.95 -2.74
CA LEU A 16 12.96 -4.53 -2.43
C LEU A 16 11.65 -3.89 -1.96
N ALA A 17 11.75 -3.01 -0.96
CA ALA A 17 10.60 -2.32 -0.39
C ALA A 17 10.08 -1.26 -1.36
N GLU A 18 8.82 -1.32 -1.75
CA GLU A 18 8.21 -0.35 -2.67
C GLU A 18 7.55 0.82 -1.93
N TYR A 19 7.12 0.58 -0.69
CA TYR A 19 6.57 1.61 0.16
C TYR A 19 7.21 1.63 1.54
N GLU A 20 7.04 2.75 2.22
CA GLU A 20 7.45 2.95 3.60
C GLU A 20 6.34 3.65 4.39
N ILE A 21 6.05 3.12 5.58
CA ILE A 21 5.20 3.78 6.57
C ILE A 21 6.07 4.66 7.49
N ARG A 22 5.74 5.95 7.58
CA ARG A 22 6.29 6.96 8.49
C ARG A 22 5.16 7.83 9.02
N ASP A 23 5.04 8.02 10.34
CA ASP A 23 4.05 8.89 10.98
C ASP A 23 2.63 8.73 10.40
N ASN A 24 2.14 7.48 10.37
CA ASN A 24 0.84 7.07 9.80
C ASN A 24 0.64 7.35 8.30
N ASN A 25 1.71 7.60 7.56
CA ASN A 25 1.65 7.90 6.14
C ASN A 25 2.50 6.91 5.34
N VAL A 26 2.02 6.52 4.17
CA VAL A 26 2.67 5.57 3.26
C VAL A 26 3.24 6.33 2.07
N PHE A 27 4.54 6.24 1.88
CA PHE A 27 5.28 6.89 0.80
C PHE A 27 5.86 5.83 -0.13
N THR A 28 5.98 6.15 -1.42
CA THR A 28 6.75 5.32 -2.35
C THR A 28 8.24 5.49 -2.09
N THR A 29 9.01 4.42 -2.22
CA THR A 29 10.47 4.44 -2.09
C THR A 29 11.13 4.65 -3.47
N ILE A 30 12.46 4.72 -3.48
CA ILE A 30 13.26 4.70 -4.73
C ILE A 30 13.07 3.42 -5.57
N HIS A 31 12.51 2.35 -4.98
CA HIS A 31 12.30 1.09 -5.67
C HIS A 31 10.87 0.95 -6.22
N HIS A 32 9.97 1.86 -5.88
CA HIS A 32 8.65 1.90 -6.51
C HIS A 32 8.78 2.19 -8.01
N ASN A 33 7.89 1.64 -8.84
CA ASN A 33 7.95 1.81 -10.30
C ASN A 33 7.81 3.29 -10.72
N ASP A 34 7.01 4.06 -9.99
CA ASP A 34 6.83 5.51 -10.20
C ASP A 34 7.90 6.37 -9.48
N GLY A 35 8.89 5.73 -8.86
CA GLY A 35 9.93 6.40 -8.07
C GLY A 35 9.45 6.92 -6.71
N PRO A 36 10.34 7.61 -5.98
CA PRO A 36 10.03 8.11 -4.64
C PRO A 36 9.13 9.36 -4.72
N ALA A 37 8.09 9.38 -3.90
CA ALA A 37 7.16 10.50 -3.80
C ALA A 37 7.45 11.33 -2.52
N PRO A 38 7.50 12.68 -2.62
CA PRO A 38 7.70 13.54 -1.47
C PRO A 38 6.46 13.63 -0.57
N LEU A 39 5.29 13.32 -1.11
CA LEU A 39 4.00 13.36 -0.43
C LEU A 39 3.40 11.95 -0.35
N PRO A 40 2.64 11.65 0.71
CA PRO A 40 2.19 10.28 0.96
C PRO A 40 1.09 9.87 0.00
N TRP A 41 1.15 8.65 -0.48
CA TRP A 41 0.14 8.05 -1.35
C TRP A 41 -1.02 7.47 -0.57
N PHE A 42 -0.75 6.96 0.63
CA PHE A 42 -1.80 6.51 1.54
C PHE A 42 -1.61 7.10 2.93
N GLU A 43 -2.72 7.21 3.63
CA GLU A 43 -2.78 7.47 5.06
C GLU A 43 -3.28 6.22 5.77
N VAL A 44 -2.64 5.89 6.88
CA VAL A 44 -3.01 4.78 7.76
C VAL A 44 -3.99 5.30 8.81
N ARG A 45 -5.19 4.73 8.84
CA ARG A 45 -6.24 5.02 9.83
C ARG A 45 -6.83 3.71 10.31
N GLU A 46 -6.76 3.43 11.61
CA GLU A 46 -7.38 2.22 12.20
C GLU A 46 -7.05 0.92 11.43
N ASN A 47 -5.77 0.68 11.14
CA ASN A 47 -5.30 -0.48 10.37
C ASN A 47 -5.83 -0.55 8.93
N LYS A 48 -6.18 0.59 8.32
CA LYS A 48 -6.62 0.68 6.93
C LYS A 48 -5.83 1.75 6.19
N LEU A 49 -5.58 1.53 4.89
CA LEU A 49 -4.87 2.47 4.03
C LEU A 49 -5.88 3.18 3.13
N TYR A 50 -5.97 4.50 3.29
CA TYR A 50 -6.82 5.36 2.46
C TYR A 50 -5.94 6.12 1.47
N PRO A 51 -6.23 6.09 0.16
CA PRO A 51 -5.46 6.87 -0.80
C PRO A 51 -5.68 8.36 -0.53
N THR A 52 -4.58 9.11 -0.52
CA THR A 52 -4.62 10.57 -0.34
C THR A 52 -4.90 11.26 -1.68
N MET A 53 -5.00 12.59 -1.66
CA MET A 53 -5.06 13.38 -2.89
C MET A 53 -3.77 13.34 -3.74
N HIS A 54 -2.67 12.82 -3.19
CA HIS A 54 -1.38 12.70 -3.89
C HIS A 54 -1.18 11.31 -4.51
N HIS A 55 -2.10 10.37 -4.29
CA HIS A 55 -2.09 9.09 -4.99
C HIS A 55 -2.37 9.33 -6.49
N PRO A 56 -1.67 8.67 -7.44
CA PRO A 56 -1.82 8.92 -8.90
C PRO A 56 -3.23 8.61 -9.42
N LYS A 57 -3.95 7.72 -8.75
CA LYS A 57 -5.36 7.37 -9.02
C LYS A 57 -6.37 8.25 -8.25
N GLY A 58 -5.91 9.29 -7.55
CA GLY A 58 -6.74 10.20 -6.77
C GLY A 58 -7.13 9.70 -5.38
N ARG A 59 -7.82 10.56 -4.62
CA ARG A 59 -8.32 10.30 -3.26
C ARG A 59 -9.58 9.43 -3.29
N SER A 60 -9.78 8.65 -2.24
CA SER A 60 -11.02 7.92 -1.96
C SER A 60 -11.47 8.14 -0.51
N SER A 61 -12.78 8.12 -0.30
CA SER A 61 -13.40 8.07 1.04
C SER A 61 -13.34 6.67 1.65
N PHE A 62 -13.06 5.64 0.85
CA PHE A 62 -12.95 4.25 1.27
C PHE A 62 -11.49 3.79 1.30
N HIS A 63 -11.17 2.87 2.22
CA HIS A 63 -9.84 2.30 2.31
C HIS A 63 -9.59 1.34 1.15
N TRP A 64 -8.40 1.34 0.61
CA TRP A 64 -7.99 0.43 -0.46
C TRP A 64 -7.29 -0.81 0.05
N PHE A 65 -6.69 -0.73 1.25
CA PHE A 65 -6.08 -1.89 1.87
C PHE A 65 -6.43 -1.97 3.36
N GLU A 66 -6.35 -3.18 3.88
CA GLU A 66 -6.50 -3.52 5.29
C GLU A 66 -5.18 -4.10 5.79
N ILE A 67 -4.77 -3.71 7.00
CA ILE A 67 -3.60 -4.23 7.72
C ILE A 67 -4.10 -5.25 8.74
N SER A 68 -3.55 -6.45 8.69
CA SER A 68 -3.76 -7.50 9.69
C SER A 68 -2.42 -8.11 10.07
N GLY A 69 -1.93 -7.80 11.28
CA GLY A 69 -0.55 -8.11 11.67
C GLY A 69 0.46 -7.49 10.71
N ASN A 70 1.32 -8.32 10.12
CA ASN A 70 2.29 -7.90 9.11
C ASN A 70 1.76 -7.99 7.66
N SER A 71 0.50 -8.35 7.46
CA SER A 71 -0.09 -8.55 6.13
C SER A 71 -0.94 -7.37 5.72
N ILE A 72 -0.86 -7.00 4.44
CA ILE A 72 -1.70 -5.96 3.83
C ILE A 72 -2.47 -6.59 2.67
N THR A 73 -3.79 -6.63 2.79
CA THR A 73 -4.71 -7.22 1.81
C THR A 73 -5.54 -6.12 1.13
N PRO A 74 -5.82 -6.22 -0.17
CA PRO A 74 -6.70 -5.25 -0.83
C PRO A 74 -8.15 -5.43 -0.35
N SER A 75 -8.81 -4.31 -0.06
CA SER A 75 -10.21 -4.29 0.35
C SER A 75 -11.16 -4.45 -0.85
N ILE A 76 -12.46 -4.55 -0.59
CA ILE A 76 -13.50 -4.49 -1.63
C ILE A 76 -13.54 -3.16 -2.39
N HIS A 77 -12.94 -2.10 -1.85
CA HIS A 77 -12.90 -0.78 -2.47
C HIS A 77 -11.58 -0.52 -3.23
N HIS A 78 -10.66 -1.48 -3.25
CA HIS A 78 -9.45 -1.38 -4.05
C HIS A 78 -9.81 -1.35 -5.55
N PRO A 79 -9.17 -0.50 -6.40
CA PRO A 79 -9.52 -0.38 -7.82
C PRO A 79 -9.41 -1.67 -8.65
N ASN A 80 -8.59 -2.62 -8.18
CA ASN A 80 -8.39 -3.92 -8.82
C ASN A 80 -9.22 -5.04 -8.14
N GLY A 81 -10.14 -4.70 -7.23
CA GLY A 81 -10.96 -5.64 -6.48
C GLY A 81 -10.30 -6.17 -5.20
N ARG A 82 -11.07 -7.00 -4.48
CA ARG A 82 -10.68 -7.65 -3.21
C ARG A 82 -9.88 -8.92 -3.46
N ASP A 83 -8.99 -9.22 -2.53
CA ASP A 83 -8.25 -10.47 -2.44
C ASP A 83 -8.11 -10.87 -0.95
N SER A 84 -8.13 -12.16 -0.66
CA SER A 84 -7.86 -12.69 0.69
C SER A 84 -6.38 -12.87 0.97
N LEU A 85 -5.53 -12.89 -0.07
CA LEU A 85 -4.09 -13.03 0.05
C LEU A 85 -3.41 -11.67 0.15
N ALA A 86 -2.40 -11.58 1.01
CA ALA A 86 -1.69 -10.34 1.26
C ALA A 86 -0.90 -9.92 0.03
N TRP A 87 -1.12 -8.70 -0.46
CA TRP A 87 -0.38 -8.13 -1.58
C TRP A 87 0.96 -7.54 -1.13
N TYR A 88 0.98 -7.00 0.10
CA TYR A 88 2.21 -6.52 0.73
C TYR A 88 2.40 -7.16 2.11
N LYS A 89 3.67 -7.28 2.50
CA LYS A 89 4.07 -7.58 3.88
C LYS A 89 4.83 -6.41 4.48
N ILE A 90 4.58 -6.16 5.76
CA ILE A 90 5.28 -5.17 6.58
C ILE A 90 6.50 -5.84 7.20
N VAL A 91 7.68 -5.27 6.96
CA VAL A 91 8.98 -5.68 7.49
C VAL A 91 9.63 -4.53 8.25
#